data_AF-A0A525WA71-F1
#
_entry.id   AF-A0A525WA71-F1
#
_cell.length_a   1.000
_cell.length_b   1.000
_cell.length_c   1.000
_cell.angle_alpha   90.00
_cell.angle_beta   90.00
_cell.angle_gamma   90.00
#
_symmetry.space_group_name_H-M   'P 1'
#
loop_
_entity.id
_entity.type
_entity.pdbx_description
1 polymer ?
#
loop_
_entity_poly.entity_id
_entity_poly.type
_entity_poly.pdbx_seq_one_letter_code
_entity_poly.pdbx_strand_id
1 'polypeptide(L)'
;MSLDYVKFTNGFEKFMPKEYRDMVEHGPFGKKVSVSQMGSFKEILEEHPMCAGCAMTLFIRLAMIAVPNPEDTIMVGTAGCGRLAISQAAIPFVYGNYGDQNGVASGLSRGLRLRFGDKPKDVVVMAGDGGTADIGFQQVLHSWFRKERFTTIMLDNEVYGNTGGQESGMTSRGAVLKMAPLGKKFEKMDMLQMAKVAGCAYVATVVPN
;
A
#
# COMPACT_ATOMS: atom_id res chain seq x y z
N MET A 1 -4.49 -7.51 11.88
CA MET A 1 -5.75 -8.21 12.27
C MET A 1 -6.00 -7.87 13.73
N SER A 2 -7.14 -7.27 14.10
CA SER A 2 -7.36 -6.94 15.52
C SER A 2 -7.46 -8.21 16.37
N LEU A 3 -6.68 -8.27 17.43
CA LEU A 3 -6.75 -9.32 18.46
C LEU A 3 -8.10 -9.33 19.19
N ASP A 4 -8.89 -8.27 19.05
CA ASP A 4 -10.24 -8.21 19.58
C ASP A 4 -11.25 -9.02 18.76
N TYR A 5 -10.99 -9.21 17.46
CA TYR A 5 -11.93 -9.88 16.55
C TYR A 5 -11.53 -11.32 16.23
N VAL A 6 -10.24 -11.65 16.32
CA VAL A 6 -9.74 -13.03 16.11
C VAL A 6 -9.06 -13.49 17.39
N LYS A 7 -9.81 -14.25 18.19
CA LYS A 7 -9.34 -14.86 19.43
C LYS A 7 -9.27 -16.36 19.26
N PHE A 8 -8.26 -16.97 19.88
CA PHE A 8 -8.18 -18.42 19.93
C PHE A 8 -9.27 -18.98 20.81
N THR A 9 -9.74 -20.18 20.44
CA THR A 9 -10.43 -21.02 21.41
C THR A 9 -9.41 -21.43 22.47
N ASN A 10 -9.76 -21.23 23.75
CA ASN A 10 -8.88 -21.61 24.87
C ASN A 10 -8.29 -23.02 24.69
N GLY A 11 -6.97 -23.14 24.78
CA GLY A 11 -6.22 -24.39 24.66
C GLY A 11 -5.73 -24.73 23.25
N PHE A 12 -6.14 -23.97 22.23
CA PHE A 12 -5.68 -24.14 20.85
C PHE A 12 -4.46 -23.28 20.49
N GLU A 13 -4.04 -22.36 21.36
CA GLU A 13 -2.92 -21.44 21.11
C GLU A 13 -1.63 -22.21 20.77
N LYS A 14 -1.39 -23.32 21.47
CA LYS A 14 -0.21 -24.17 21.27
C LYS A 14 -0.11 -24.82 19.89
N PHE A 15 -1.22 -24.92 19.16
CA PHE A 15 -1.28 -25.53 17.82
C PHE A 15 -1.18 -24.51 16.69
N MET A 16 -1.19 -23.21 17.02
CA MET A 16 -1.05 -22.16 16.01
C MET A 16 0.38 -22.10 15.48
N PRO A 17 0.57 -21.70 14.21
CA PRO A 17 1.91 -21.47 13.65
C PRO A 17 2.72 -20.54 14.56
N LYS A 18 4.02 -20.82 14.65
CA LYS A 18 4.92 -20.02 15.50
C LYS A 18 4.87 -18.54 15.09
N GLU A 19 4.85 -18.28 13.80
CA GLU A 19 4.82 -16.94 13.20
C GLU A 19 3.59 -16.15 13.67
N TYR A 20 2.44 -16.83 13.75
CA TYR A 20 1.21 -16.20 14.24
C TYR A 20 1.29 -15.94 15.75
N ARG A 21 1.79 -16.88 16.55
CA ARG A 21 1.97 -16.67 18.00
C ARG A 21 2.91 -15.51 18.28
N ASP A 22 4.05 -15.49 17.60
CA ASP A 22 5.05 -14.42 17.70
C ASP A 22 4.42 -13.07 17.31
N MET A 23 3.56 -13.05 16.30
CA MET A 23 2.81 -11.85 15.89
C MET A 23 1.83 -11.35 16.96
N VAL A 24 1.12 -12.26 17.63
CA VAL A 24 0.19 -11.90 18.71
C VAL A 24 0.94 -11.36 19.92
N GLU A 25 2.03 -12.01 20.32
CA GLU A 25 2.79 -11.68 21.53
C GLU A 25 3.70 -10.46 21.34
N HIS A 26 4.46 -10.46 20.24
CA HIS A 26 5.54 -9.52 19.99
C HIS A 26 5.22 -8.51 18.87
N GLY A 27 4.07 -8.61 18.22
CA GLY A 27 3.66 -7.68 17.16
C GLY A 27 3.24 -6.29 17.67
N PRO A 28 2.97 -5.36 16.73
CA PRO A 28 2.67 -3.97 17.04
C PRO A 28 1.18 -3.71 17.31
N PHE A 29 0.31 -4.72 17.22
CA PHE A 29 -1.13 -4.54 17.45
C PHE A 29 -1.42 -4.02 18.87
N GLY A 30 -2.21 -2.95 18.97
CA GLY A 30 -2.51 -2.27 20.24
C GLY A 30 -1.35 -1.49 20.85
N LYS A 31 -0.21 -1.39 20.16
CA LYS A 31 1.01 -0.71 20.63
C LYS A 31 1.36 0.44 19.69
N LYS A 32 1.79 1.57 20.23
CA LYS A 32 2.39 2.64 19.43
C LYS A 32 3.87 2.33 19.22
N VAL A 33 4.20 1.93 17.99
CA VAL A 33 5.57 1.71 17.54
C VAL A 33 5.95 2.74 16.49
N SER A 34 7.25 2.91 16.27
CA SER A 34 7.77 3.81 15.23
C SER A 34 8.95 3.19 14.50
N VAL A 35 9.34 3.78 13.38
CA VAL A 35 10.44 3.31 12.54
C VAL A 35 11.77 3.24 13.31
N SER A 36 11.98 4.09 14.33
CA SER A 36 13.21 4.06 15.15
C SER A 36 13.32 2.80 16.03
N GLN A 37 12.22 2.07 16.20
CA GLN A 37 12.15 0.82 16.98
C GLN A 37 12.13 -0.42 16.08
N MET A 38 12.44 -0.25 14.78
CA MET A 38 12.50 -1.36 13.83
C MET A 38 13.47 -2.46 14.32
N GLY A 39 13.07 -3.72 14.18
CA GLY A 39 13.80 -4.87 14.73
C GLY A 39 13.61 -5.12 16.24
N SER A 40 12.91 -4.27 16.99
CA SER A 40 12.63 -4.51 18.41
C SER A 40 11.28 -5.19 18.68
N PHE A 41 10.50 -5.47 17.63
CA PHE A 41 9.18 -6.10 17.69
C PHE A 41 8.97 -6.98 16.45
N LYS A 42 7.98 -7.86 16.50
CA LYS A 42 7.60 -8.69 15.35
C LYS A 42 6.94 -7.81 14.30
N GLU A 43 7.59 -7.60 13.17
CA GLU A 43 7.08 -6.68 12.15
C GLU A 43 5.95 -7.31 11.34
N ILE A 44 4.99 -6.49 10.92
CA ILE A 44 3.80 -6.92 10.18
C ILE A 44 4.18 -7.57 8.83
N LEU A 45 5.29 -7.15 8.23
CA LEU A 45 5.85 -7.68 6.99
C LEU A 45 7.31 -8.06 7.24
N GLU A 46 7.59 -9.37 7.29
CA GLU A 46 8.96 -9.89 7.45
C GLU A 46 9.46 -10.61 6.20
N GLU A 47 8.61 -11.45 5.61
CA GLU A 47 8.97 -12.28 4.47
C GLU A 47 8.17 -11.88 3.23
N HIS A 48 8.85 -11.85 2.09
CA HIS A 48 8.24 -11.49 0.82
C HIS A 48 9.04 -12.07 -0.35
N PRO A 49 8.40 -12.33 -1.51
CA PRO A 49 9.08 -12.88 -2.68
C PRO A 49 9.69 -11.80 -3.60
N MET A 50 9.90 -10.58 -3.09
CA MET A 50 10.48 -9.48 -3.87
C MET A 50 11.99 -9.70 -4.10
N CYS A 51 12.55 -9.03 -5.11
CA CYS A 51 13.97 -9.12 -5.44
C CYS A 51 14.87 -8.76 -4.24
N ALA A 52 16.06 -9.36 -4.18
CA ALA A 52 17.08 -8.97 -3.21
C ALA A 52 17.46 -7.49 -3.43
N GLY A 53 17.45 -6.69 -2.36
CA GLY A 53 17.72 -5.25 -2.43
C GLY A 53 16.58 -4.41 -3.01
N CYS A 54 15.35 -4.94 -3.09
CA CYS A 54 14.22 -4.19 -3.63
C CYS A 54 13.89 -2.96 -2.75
N ALA A 55 14.17 -1.76 -3.27
CA ALA A 55 13.87 -0.49 -2.59
C ALA A 55 12.37 -0.31 -2.36
N MET A 56 11.51 -0.75 -3.30
CA MET A 56 10.06 -0.71 -3.12
C MET A 56 9.62 -1.47 -1.87
N THR A 57 10.23 -2.62 -1.57
CA THR A 57 9.85 -3.38 -0.38
C THR A 57 10.32 -2.74 0.91
N LEU A 58 11.50 -2.11 0.91
CA LEU A 58 11.94 -1.29 2.03
C LEU A 58 10.90 -0.21 2.34
N PHE A 59 10.39 0.48 1.31
CA PHE A 59 9.32 1.46 1.47
C PHE A 59 8.02 0.86 2.01
N ILE A 60 7.58 -0.27 1.47
CA ILE A 60 6.37 -0.96 1.96
C ILE A 60 6.55 -1.29 3.44
N ARG A 61 7.68 -1.88 3.82
CA ARG A 61 8.01 -2.22 5.21
C ARG A 61 7.96 -0.98 6.13
N LEU A 62 8.62 0.11 5.73
CA LEU A 62 8.62 1.36 6.50
C LEU A 62 7.21 1.95 6.63
N ALA A 63 6.42 1.94 5.55
CA ALA A 63 5.04 2.40 5.55
C ALA A 63 4.15 1.55 6.47
N MET A 64 4.34 0.22 6.51
CA MET A 64 3.59 -0.67 7.39
C MET A 64 3.89 -0.42 8.88
N ILE A 65 5.14 -0.12 9.23
CA ILE A 65 5.51 0.26 10.61
C ILE A 65 4.90 1.60 11.01
N ALA A 66 4.76 2.52 10.05
CA ALA A 66 4.18 3.85 10.28
C ALA A 66 2.64 3.84 10.39
N VAL A 67 1.96 2.72 10.10
CA VAL A 67 0.51 2.61 10.28
C VAL A 67 0.19 2.72 11.78
N PRO A 68 -0.64 3.70 12.21
CA PRO A 68 -0.84 3.98 13.63
C PRO A 68 -1.64 2.88 14.35
N ASN A 69 -2.64 2.31 13.69
CA ASN A 69 -3.52 1.27 14.25
C ASN A 69 -3.66 0.12 13.23
N PRO A 70 -2.66 -0.76 13.09
CA PRO A 70 -2.68 -1.82 12.08
C PRO A 70 -3.82 -2.84 12.28
N GLU A 71 -4.36 -2.96 13.48
CA GLU A 71 -5.57 -3.74 13.81
C GLU A 71 -6.85 -3.22 13.15
N ASP A 72 -6.91 -1.91 12.89
CA ASP A 72 -8.06 -1.17 12.38
C ASP A 72 -7.84 -0.59 10.97
N THR A 73 -6.73 -0.99 10.34
CA THR A 73 -6.38 -0.59 8.97
C THR A 73 -6.67 -1.71 7.98
N ILE A 74 -7.18 -1.36 6.80
CA ILE A 74 -7.30 -2.25 5.65
C ILE A 74 -6.45 -1.69 4.52
N MET A 75 -5.55 -2.52 4.01
CA MET A 75 -4.74 -2.23 2.82
C MET A 75 -5.52 -2.62 1.57
N VAL A 76 -5.54 -1.74 0.59
CA VAL A 76 -6.12 -2.01 -0.74
C VAL A 76 -5.00 -1.92 -1.74
N GLY A 77 -4.89 -2.91 -2.61
CA GLY A 77 -3.88 -2.91 -3.65
C GLY A 77 -4.39 -3.57 -4.91
N THR A 78 -3.50 -3.61 -5.89
CA THR A 78 -3.79 -4.10 -7.22
C THR A 78 -2.61 -4.88 -7.79
N ALA A 79 -2.74 -5.48 -8.97
CA ALA A 79 -1.66 -6.19 -9.64
C ALA A 79 -0.41 -5.30 -9.77
N GLY A 80 0.77 -5.86 -9.47
CA GLY A 80 2.05 -5.15 -9.50
C GLY A 80 3.04 -5.73 -8.50
N CYS A 81 4.30 -5.29 -8.57
CA CYS A 81 5.37 -5.79 -7.68
C CYS A 81 4.99 -5.60 -6.21
N GLY A 82 4.56 -4.39 -5.84
CA GLY A 82 4.27 -4.05 -4.44
C GLY A 82 3.23 -4.98 -3.80
N ARG A 83 2.24 -5.45 -4.56
CA ARG A 83 1.24 -6.41 -4.05
C ARG A 83 1.89 -7.68 -3.52
N LEU A 84 2.98 -8.15 -4.13
CA LEU A 84 3.64 -9.40 -3.72
C LEU A 84 4.14 -9.33 -2.28
N ALA A 85 4.55 -8.15 -1.82
CA ALA A 85 4.93 -7.90 -0.43
C ALA A 85 3.72 -7.53 0.44
N ILE A 86 2.85 -6.63 -0.02
CA ILE A 86 1.70 -6.16 0.78
C ILE A 86 0.78 -7.33 1.17
N SER A 87 0.58 -8.31 0.27
CA SER A 87 -0.28 -9.46 0.57
C SER A 87 0.32 -10.47 1.56
N GLN A 88 1.59 -10.33 1.95
CA GLN A 88 2.21 -11.13 3.02
C GLN A 88 2.08 -10.47 4.40
N ALA A 89 1.64 -9.20 4.43
CA ALA A 89 1.55 -8.44 5.66
C ALA A 89 0.42 -8.97 6.57
N ALA A 90 0.62 -8.96 7.88
CA ALA A 90 -0.39 -9.32 8.89
C ALA A 90 -1.53 -8.28 9.08
N ILE A 91 -1.85 -7.52 8.02
CA ILE A 91 -2.95 -6.54 7.94
C ILE A 91 -3.96 -7.03 6.88
N PRO A 92 -5.27 -6.86 7.08
CA PRO A 92 -6.26 -7.16 6.05
C PRO A 92 -5.91 -6.51 4.71
N PHE A 93 -5.84 -7.31 3.66
CA PHE A 93 -5.53 -6.87 2.31
C PHE A 93 -6.69 -7.19 1.37
N VAL A 94 -7.19 -6.17 0.68
CA VAL A 94 -8.19 -6.31 -0.40
C VAL A 94 -7.48 -6.18 -1.74
N TYR A 95 -7.58 -7.24 -2.53
CA TYR A 95 -7.03 -7.30 -3.88
C TYR A 95 -8.10 -6.93 -4.92
N GLY A 96 -7.91 -5.80 -5.59
CA GLY A 96 -8.74 -5.35 -6.70
C GLY A 96 -8.21 -5.80 -8.07
N ASN A 97 -8.95 -5.48 -9.13
CA ASN A 97 -8.44 -5.59 -10.49
C ASN A 97 -7.41 -4.50 -10.80
N TYR A 98 -6.69 -4.66 -11.90
CA TYR A 98 -5.68 -3.67 -12.28
C TYR A 98 -6.29 -2.31 -12.62
N GLY A 99 -6.04 -1.30 -11.76
CA GLY A 99 -6.53 0.07 -11.90
C GLY A 99 -7.80 0.44 -11.12
N ASP A 100 -8.41 -0.48 -10.37
CA ASP A 100 -9.67 -0.20 -9.64
C ASP A 100 -9.49 0.11 -8.14
N GLN A 101 -8.26 0.12 -7.63
CA GLN A 101 -7.98 0.16 -6.19
C GLN A 101 -8.57 1.39 -5.49
N ASN A 102 -8.60 2.55 -6.15
CA ASN A 102 -9.18 3.78 -5.59
C ASN A 102 -10.72 3.74 -5.58
N GLY A 103 -11.36 3.07 -6.54
CA GLY A 103 -12.80 2.82 -6.52
C GLY A 103 -13.19 1.83 -5.44
N VAL A 104 -12.43 0.74 -5.30
CA VAL A 104 -12.59 -0.23 -4.20
C VAL A 104 -12.44 0.45 -2.85
N ALA A 105 -11.39 1.26 -2.67
CA ALA A 105 -11.16 2.00 -1.44
C ALA A 105 -12.26 3.04 -1.15
N SER A 106 -12.80 3.71 -2.16
CA SER A 106 -13.94 4.64 -2.00
C SER A 106 -15.16 3.91 -1.43
N GLY A 107 -15.54 2.77 -2.03
CA GLY A 107 -16.66 1.96 -1.53
C GLY A 107 -16.41 1.41 -0.13
N LEU A 108 -15.21 0.88 0.11
CA LEU A 108 -14.82 0.31 1.40
C LEU A 108 -14.82 1.34 2.52
N SER A 109 -14.21 2.52 2.32
CA SER A 109 -14.15 3.60 3.31
C SER A 109 -15.56 4.06 3.72
N ARG A 110 -16.47 4.20 2.74
CA ARG A 110 -17.87 4.56 3.01
C ARG A 110 -18.61 3.45 3.77
N GLY A 111 -18.45 2.20 3.32
CA GLY A 111 -19.08 1.04 3.96
C GLY A 111 -18.64 0.83 5.41
N LEU A 112 -17.34 0.95 5.68
CA LEU A 112 -16.80 0.85 7.04
C LEU A 112 -17.37 1.94 7.95
N ARG A 113 -17.48 3.18 7.46
CA ARG A 113 -18.08 4.28 8.24
C ARG A 113 -19.55 4.04 8.54
N LEU A 114 -20.33 3.57 7.56
CA LEU A 114 -21.74 3.22 7.78
C LEU A 114 -21.89 2.09 8.81
N ARG A 115 -21.01 1.09 8.76
CA ARG A 115 -21.07 -0.09 9.63
C ARG A 115 -20.59 0.17 11.05
N PHE A 116 -19.57 1.00 11.22
CA PHE A 116 -18.84 1.17 12.48
C PHE A 116 -18.93 2.58 13.07
N GLY A 117 -19.59 3.53 12.39
CA GLY A 117 -19.75 4.91 12.86
C GLY A 117 -18.41 5.64 12.96
N ASP A 118 -18.16 6.24 14.11
CA ASP A 118 -16.96 7.03 14.40
C ASP A 118 -15.77 6.19 14.87
N LYS A 119 -15.89 4.85 14.91
CA LYS A 119 -14.74 4.00 15.22
C LYS A 119 -13.66 4.19 14.15
N PRO A 120 -12.38 4.35 14.55
CA PRO A 120 -11.30 4.49 13.58
C PRO A 120 -11.24 3.23 12.72
N LYS A 121 -11.37 3.41 11.40
CA LYS A 121 -11.23 2.36 10.39
C LYS A 121 -10.52 2.97 9.20
N ASP A 122 -9.23 2.71 9.10
CA ASP A 122 -8.39 3.31 8.07
C ASP A 122 -8.40 2.44 6.81
N VAL A 123 -8.49 3.10 5.66
CA VAL A 123 -8.32 2.48 4.35
C VAL A 123 -7.09 3.12 3.72
N VAL A 124 -6.15 2.28 3.30
CA VAL A 124 -4.90 2.72 2.67
C VAL A 124 -4.74 2.00 1.36
N VAL A 125 -4.75 2.75 0.26
CA VAL A 125 -4.37 2.24 -1.05
C VAL A 125 -2.86 2.28 -1.16
N MET A 126 -2.27 1.17 -1.61
CA MET A 126 -0.86 1.11 -1.98
C MET A 126 -0.71 0.36 -3.30
N ALA A 127 -0.24 1.05 -4.33
CA ALA A 127 -0.16 0.53 -5.69
C ALA A 127 1.03 1.12 -6.45
N GLY A 128 1.49 0.43 -7.49
CA GLY A 128 2.57 0.94 -8.35
C GLY A 128 2.13 2.15 -9.18
N ASP A 129 3.10 2.79 -9.80
CA ASP A 129 2.92 3.88 -10.76
C ASP A 129 1.95 3.53 -11.89
N GLY A 130 2.12 2.38 -12.56
CA GLY A 130 1.21 1.97 -13.63
C GLY A 130 -0.25 1.82 -13.17
N GLY A 131 -0.47 1.37 -11.94
CA GLY A 131 -1.80 1.24 -11.36
C GLY A 131 -2.44 2.58 -10.99
N THR A 132 -1.66 3.64 -10.80
CA THR A 132 -2.13 4.91 -10.23
C THR A 132 -2.07 6.08 -11.21
N ALA A 133 -1.02 6.16 -12.03
CA ALA A 133 -0.80 7.22 -13.01
C ALA A 133 -1.23 6.85 -14.44
N ASP A 134 -1.40 5.55 -14.72
CA ASP A 134 -1.84 5.07 -16.04
C ASP A 134 -3.25 4.45 -15.96
N ILE A 135 -3.37 3.11 -15.85
CA ILE A 135 -4.65 2.41 -16.01
C ILE A 135 -5.69 2.82 -14.94
N GLY A 136 -5.25 3.08 -13.71
CA GLY A 136 -6.13 3.51 -12.62
C GLY A 136 -6.26 5.02 -12.46
N PHE A 137 -5.64 5.82 -13.34
CA PHE A 137 -5.59 7.27 -13.23
C PHE A 137 -6.97 7.90 -13.07
N GLN A 138 -7.94 7.47 -13.86
CA GLN A 138 -9.31 7.96 -13.77
C GLN A 138 -9.91 7.77 -12.36
N GLN A 139 -9.71 6.61 -11.74
CA GLN A 139 -10.28 6.32 -10.43
C GLN A 139 -9.56 7.09 -9.31
N VAL A 140 -8.24 7.23 -9.43
CA VAL A 140 -7.43 8.07 -8.53
C VAL A 140 -7.95 9.50 -8.57
N LEU A 141 -8.06 10.08 -9.76
CA LEU A 141 -8.53 11.46 -9.95
C LEU A 141 -9.96 11.66 -9.41
N HIS A 142 -10.86 10.72 -9.69
CA HIS A 142 -12.22 10.78 -9.14
C HIS A 142 -12.25 10.70 -7.60
N SER A 143 -11.37 9.91 -6.98
CA SER A 143 -11.29 9.83 -5.52
C SER A 143 -10.85 11.16 -4.89
N TRP A 144 -9.94 11.88 -5.56
CA TRP A 144 -9.51 13.22 -5.16
C TRP A 144 -10.63 14.25 -5.29
N PHE A 145 -11.31 14.30 -6.44
CA PHE A 145 -12.42 15.24 -6.66
C PHE A 145 -13.60 15.01 -5.70
N ARG A 146 -13.86 13.76 -5.32
CA ARG A 146 -14.89 13.42 -4.33
C ARG A 146 -14.44 13.61 -2.89
N LYS A 147 -13.17 13.99 -2.66
CA LYS A 147 -12.57 14.12 -1.32
C LYS A 147 -12.79 12.88 -0.47
N GLU A 148 -12.62 11.71 -1.08
CA GLU A 148 -12.74 10.45 -0.37
C GLU A 148 -11.76 10.41 0.80
N ARG A 149 -12.20 9.88 1.94
CA ARG A 149 -11.41 9.89 3.18
C ARG A 149 -10.63 8.58 3.31
N PHE A 150 -9.59 8.45 2.50
CA PHE A 150 -8.60 7.37 2.56
C PHE A 150 -7.26 7.84 1.99
N THR A 151 -6.18 7.15 2.33
CA THR A 151 -4.83 7.49 1.84
C THR A 151 -4.51 6.71 0.57
N THR A 152 -3.87 7.34 -0.41
CA THR A 152 -3.29 6.66 -1.58
C THR A 152 -1.78 6.83 -1.58
N ILE A 153 -1.05 5.72 -1.60
CA ILE A 153 0.41 5.66 -1.68
C ILE A 153 0.79 5.07 -3.03
N MET A 154 1.45 5.86 -3.87
CA MET A 154 2.04 5.41 -5.11
C MET A 154 3.47 4.91 -4.85
N LEU A 155 3.73 3.65 -5.18
CA LEU A 155 5.05 3.04 -5.20
C LEU A 155 5.68 3.29 -6.58
N ASP A 156 6.31 4.44 -6.74
CA ASP A 156 6.86 4.88 -8.03
C ASP A 156 8.26 4.29 -8.25
N ASN A 157 8.34 3.23 -9.05
CA ASN A 157 9.58 2.68 -9.58
C ASN A 157 9.80 3.04 -11.05
N GLU A 158 9.01 3.99 -11.59
CA GLU A 158 9.10 4.53 -12.95
C GLU A 158 8.96 3.49 -14.09
N VAL A 159 8.36 2.33 -13.80
CA VAL A 159 8.29 1.21 -14.74
C VAL A 159 7.23 0.20 -14.33
N TYR A 160 6.57 -0.43 -15.30
CA TYR A 160 5.82 -1.67 -15.09
C TYR A 160 6.77 -2.85 -14.78
N GLY A 161 7.27 -2.90 -13.55
CA GLY A 161 8.30 -3.84 -13.13
C GLY A 161 7.85 -5.31 -13.19
N ASN A 162 6.62 -5.58 -12.74
CA ASN A 162 6.12 -6.95 -12.59
C ASN A 162 5.94 -7.67 -13.93
N THR A 163 5.56 -6.94 -14.98
CA THR A 163 5.36 -7.46 -16.33
C THR A 163 6.65 -7.46 -17.17
N GLY A 164 7.78 -7.13 -16.54
CA GLY A 164 9.10 -7.25 -17.14
C GLY A 164 9.63 -5.97 -17.79
N GLY A 165 9.22 -4.79 -17.32
CA GLY A 165 9.94 -3.54 -17.61
C GLY A 165 9.36 -2.71 -18.76
N GLN A 166 8.04 -2.58 -18.86
CA GLN A 166 7.39 -1.70 -19.83
C GLN A 166 7.39 -0.24 -19.35
N GLU A 167 7.49 0.68 -20.30
CA GLU A 167 7.32 2.11 -20.09
C GLU A 167 5.97 2.45 -19.45
N SER A 168 5.94 3.39 -18.51
CA SER A 168 4.76 3.93 -17.85
C SER A 168 4.69 5.45 -17.95
N GLY A 169 3.55 6.07 -17.64
CA GLY A 169 3.41 7.53 -17.54
C GLY A 169 4.39 8.18 -16.54
N MET A 170 4.87 7.41 -15.56
CA MET A 170 5.85 7.86 -14.57
C MET A 170 7.31 7.59 -14.96
N THR A 171 7.56 6.90 -16.07
CA THR A 171 8.93 6.74 -16.62
C THR A 171 9.56 8.09 -16.93
N SER A 172 10.81 8.30 -16.53
CA SER A 172 11.60 9.49 -16.89
C SER A 172 11.85 9.61 -18.40
N ARG A 173 11.84 10.83 -18.94
CA ARG A 173 12.11 11.07 -20.37
C ARG A 173 13.49 10.53 -20.76
N GLY A 174 13.56 9.88 -21.92
CA GLY A 174 14.80 9.31 -22.45
C GLY A 174 15.14 7.92 -21.90
N ALA A 175 14.48 7.44 -20.84
CA ALA A 175 14.71 6.08 -20.34
C ALA A 175 14.33 5.03 -21.40
N VAL A 176 15.24 4.06 -21.62
CA VAL A 176 15.06 2.97 -22.57
C VAL A 176 14.44 1.78 -21.87
N LEU A 177 13.22 1.42 -22.28
CA LEU A 177 12.41 0.35 -21.68
C LEU A 177 11.68 -0.43 -22.77
N LYS A 178 10.98 -1.52 -22.42
CA LYS A 178 10.03 -2.15 -23.35
C LYS A 178 8.94 -1.13 -23.68
N MET A 179 8.50 -1.10 -24.95
CA MET A 179 7.64 -0.07 -25.54
C MET A 179 8.28 1.32 -25.73
N ALA A 180 9.49 1.55 -25.20
CA ALA A 180 10.28 2.75 -25.46
C ALA A 180 11.75 2.41 -25.83
N PRO A 181 11.98 1.62 -26.92
CA PRO A 181 13.32 1.14 -27.27
C PRO A 181 14.29 2.25 -27.69
N LEU A 182 13.77 3.41 -28.11
CA LEU A 182 14.55 4.59 -28.46
C LEU A 182 14.45 5.69 -27.38
N GLY A 183 14.15 5.30 -26.15
CA GLY A 183 13.89 6.20 -25.03
C GLY A 183 12.47 6.77 -25.05
N LYS A 184 11.86 6.93 -23.86
CA LYS A 184 10.56 7.59 -23.70
C LYS A 184 10.59 9.00 -24.29
N LYS A 185 9.59 9.34 -25.09
CA LYS A 185 9.56 10.62 -25.83
C LYS A 185 8.94 11.78 -25.06
N PHE A 186 8.07 11.49 -24.09
CA PHE A 186 7.35 12.46 -23.30
C PHE A 186 7.89 12.53 -21.87
N GLU A 187 7.58 13.64 -21.19
CA GLU A 187 8.00 13.86 -19.80
C GLU A 187 7.26 12.94 -18.83
N LYS A 188 7.88 12.74 -17.66
CA LYS A 188 7.25 12.08 -16.50
C LYS A 188 6.03 12.89 -16.07
N MET A 189 4.92 12.21 -15.80
CA MET A 189 3.70 12.86 -15.35
C MET A 189 3.88 13.49 -13.96
N ASP A 190 3.47 14.75 -13.79
CA ASP A 190 3.50 15.43 -12.49
C ASP A 190 2.24 15.13 -11.65
N MET A 191 2.21 13.91 -11.09
CA MET A 191 1.12 13.46 -10.23
C MET A 191 0.95 14.31 -8.96
N LEU A 192 2.02 14.96 -8.48
CA LEU A 192 1.96 15.81 -7.29
C LEU A 192 1.23 17.11 -7.58
N GLN A 193 1.54 17.74 -8.71
CA GLN A 193 0.84 18.94 -9.15
C GLN A 193 -0.63 18.62 -9.48
N MET A 194 -0.91 17.47 -10.11
CA MET A 194 -2.29 17.03 -10.33
C MET A 194 -3.06 16.85 -9.01
N ALA A 195 -2.46 16.21 -8.00
CA ALA A 195 -3.08 16.05 -6.69
C ALA A 195 -3.34 17.40 -5.99
N LYS A 196 -2.41 18.35 -6.10
CA LYS A 196 -2.57 19.72 -5.58
C LYS A 196 -3.72 20.44 -6.27
N VAL A 197 -3.77 20.41 -7.61
CA VAL A 197 -4.84 21.05 -8.40
C VAL A 197 -6.19 20.39 -8.14
N ALA A 198 -6.22 19.07 -7.94
CA ALA A 198 -7.44 18.34 -7.58
C ALA A 198 -7.92 18.64 -6.14
N GLY A 199 -7.14 19.36 -5.33
CA GLY A 199 -7.51 19.78 -3.99
C GLY A 199 -7.38 18.68 -2.94
N CYS A 200 -6.41 17.76 -3.10
CA CYS A 200 -6.07 16.78 -2.07
C CYS A 200 -5.71 17.47 -0.75
N ALA A 201 -6.24 16.95 0.36
CA ALA A 201 -6.01 17.51 1.69
C ALA A 201 -4.54 17.44 2.14
N TYR A 202 -3.80 16.44 1.64
CA TYR A 202 -2.39 16.24 1.93
C TYR A 202 -1.70 15.62 0.71
N VAL A 203 -0.52 16.13 0.36
CA VAL A 203 0.31 15.62 -0.73
C VAL A 203 1.77 15.66 -0.26
N ALA A 204 2.47 14.55 -0.39
CA ALA A 204 3.88 14.45 -0.01
C ALA A 204 4.63 13.47 -0.91
N THR A 205 5.93 13.66 -0.99
CA THR A 205 6.89 12.74 -1.59
C THR A 205 7.86 12.26 -0.53
N VAL A 206 8.23 10.99 -0.59
CA VAL A 206 9.24 10.40 0.28
C VAL A 206 10.25 9.66 -0.59
N VAL A 207 11.53 9.93 -0.37
CA VAL A 207 12.66 9.24 -1.00
C VAL A 207 13.60 8.83 0.14
N PRO A 208 14.06 7.57 0.24
CA PRO A 208 14.98 7.16 1.29
C PRO A 208 16.37 7.66 0.88
N ASN A 209 17.03 8.39 1.77
CA ASN A 209 18.43 8.77 1.58
C ASN A 209 19.35 7.58 1.84
#